data_AF-A0A149U8U1-F1
#
_entry.id   AF-A0A149U8U1-F1
#
_cell.length_a   1.000
_cell.length_b   1.000
_cell.length_c   1.000
_cell.angle_alpha   90.00
_cell.angle_beta   90.00
_cell.angle_gamma   90.00
#
_symmetry.space_group_name_H-M   'P 1'
#
loop_
_entity.id
_entity.type
_entity.pdbx_description
1 polymer ?
#
loop_
_entity_poly.entity_id
_entity_poly.type
_entity_poly.pdbx_seq_one_letter_code
_entity_poly.pdbx_strand_id
1 'polypeptide(L)'
;MRAILGHQRETLATALAGSSGVIHASPKTQGFGFNLRSPLTFEGEDPLAAESPKGRIQFRPYSVDTALGWWMPQFFAQEIKGKVRNDEEARERRLTEIGDALRSTQGEATVRTAFQSHIDSMEEFLNKHQIEARSVIGRDLKFERFLASRVKALSDPETIRRHARSLTFASMPDIWTDGSAVKEFESSFFEDVAYRAAGTNQHRVVKSILFRLDDESLTTGEDLAEAFKTSIAEDHWTDSDWEE
;
A
#
# COMPACT_ATOMS: atom_id res chain seq x y z
N MET A 1 -38.63 9.16 13.40
CA MET A 1 -37.25 8.87 13.89
C MET A 1 -36.27 8.47 12.78
N ARG A 2 -36.63 7.65 11.77
CA ARG A 2 -35.73 7.34 10.62
C ARG A 2 -35.44 8.51 9.66
N ALA A 3 -36.39 9.45 9.49
CA ALA A 3 -36.22 10.61 8.59
C ALA A 3 -35.17 11.64 9.09
N ILE A 4 -35.00 11.77 10.41
CA ILE A 4 -34.05 12.71 11.04
C ILE A 4 -32.59 12.26 10.79
N LEU A 5 -32.34 10.95 10.85
CA LEU A 5 -31.03 10.35 10.57
C LEU A 5 -30.62 10.47 9.10
N GLY A 6 -31.57 10.46 8.16
CA GLY A 6 -31.31 10.65 6.73
C GLY A 6 -30.86 12.08 6.41
N HIS A 7 -31.61 13.06 6.94
CA HIS A 7 -31.33 14.48 6.72
C HIS A 7 -29.99 14.92 7.33
N GLN A 8 -29.68 14.50 8.56
CA GLN A 8 -28.39 14.80 9.19
C GLN A 8 -27.20 14.20 8.43
N ARG A 9 -27.38 13.05 7.78
CA ARG A 9 -26.34 12.39 6.98
C ARG A 9 -26.05 13.13 5.67
N GLU A 10 -27.09 13.65 5.00
CA GLU A 10 -26.95 14.48 3.80
C GLU A 10 -26.32 15.84 4.11
N THR A 11 -26.71 16.48 5.23
CA THR A 11 -26.09 17.72 5.71
C THR A 11 -24.61 17.52 6.03
N LEU A 12 -24.25 16.41 6.68
CA LEU A 12 -22.86 16.07 6.99
C LEU A 12 -22.06 15.78 5.71
N ALA A 13 -22.61 15.04 4.75
CA ALA A 13 -21.97 14.79 3.45
C ALA A 13 -21.75 16.09 2.64
N THR A 14 -22.72 17.00 2.65
CA THR A 14 -22.63 18.30 1.96
C THR A 14 -21.60 19.21 2.62
N ALA A 15 -21.56 19.25 3.96
CA ALA A 15 -20.59 20.05 4.70
C ALA A 15 -19.15 19.51 4.57
N LEU A 16 -18.98 18.18 4.45
CA LEU A 16 -17.69 17.54 4.19
C LEU A 16 -17.11 17.86 2.81
N ALA A 17 -17.95 18.15 1.82
CA ALA A 17 -17.52 18.48 0.45
C ALA A 17 -16.94 19.90 0.31
N GLY A 18 -17.21 20.81 1.26
CA GLY A 18 -16.84 22.23 1.15
C GLY A 18 -15.47 22.61 1.73
N SER A 19 -15.04 21.96 2.82
CA SER A 19 -13.72 22.08 3.47
C SER A 19 -13.81 21.36 4.82
N SER A 20 -12.89 20.46 5.17
CA SER A 20 -12.91 19.87 6.52
C SER A 20 -12.44 20.91 7.54
N GLY A 21 -13.38 21.68 8.09
CA GLY A 21 -13.11 22.73 9.11
C GLY A 21 -12.74 22.20 10.49
N VAL A 22 -12.41 20.91 10.63
CA VAL A 22 -12.07 20.25 11.88
C VAL A 22 -10.56 20.05 11.95
N ILE A 23 -9.94 20.64 12.97
CA ILE A 23 -8.49 20.63 13.17
C ILE A 23 -8.04 19.19 13.43
N HIS A 24 -6.88 18.78 12.89
CA HIS A 24 -6.32 17.43 13.05
C HIS A 24 -7.17 16.28 12.49
N ALA A 25 -8.23 16.57 11.73
CA ALA A 25 -9.00 15.55 11.04
C ALA A 25 -8.19 14.93 9.89
N SER A 26 -8.30 13.62 9.73
CA SER A 26 -7.76 12.92 8.57
C SER A 26 -8.65 13.16 7.34
N PRO A 27 -8.13 13.67 6.22
CA PRO A 27 -8.91 13.88 5.00
C PRO A 27 -9.35 12.58 4.32
N LYS A 28 -8.83 11.42 4.75
CA LYS A 28 -9.09 10.10 4.13
C LYS A 28 -10.00 9.18 4.94
N THR A 29 -10.29 9.51 6.19
CA THR A 29 -11.30 8.74 6.95
C THR A 29 -12.69 9.19 6.53
N GLN A 30 -13.61 8.25 6.31
CA GLN A 30 -15.03 8.61 6.25
C GLN A 30 -15.43 9.15 7.63
N GLY A 31 -15.36 10.47 7.80
CA GLY A 31 -15.54 11.18 9.07
C GLY A 31 -14.27 11.85 9.61
N PHE A 32 -14.43 12.67 10.64
CA PHE A 32 -13.37 13.45 11.29
C PHE A 32 -12.50 12.58 12.22
N GLY A 33 -11.72 11.65 11.67
CA GLY A 33 -10.82 10.82 12.48
C GLY A 33 -9.59 11.60 12.96
N PHE A 34 -9.28 11.56 14.25
CA PHE A 34 -8.04 12.14 14.80
C PHE A 34 -6.80 11.32 14.41
N ASN A 35 -5.76 11.99 13.91
CA ASN A 35 -4.48 11.38 13.55
C ASN A 35 -3.39 11.79 14.55
N LEU A 36 -2.82 10.82 15.29
CA LEU A 36 -1.73 11.03 16.25
C LEU A 36 -0.48 11.69 15.65
N ARG A 37 -0.27 11.55 14.34
CA ARG A 37 0.86 12.17 13.65
C ARG A 37 0.63 13.64 13.34
N SER A 38 -0.62 14.07 13.21
CA SER A 38 -0.94 15.44 12.80
C SER A 38 -0.43 16.54 13.76
N PRO A 39 -0.37 16.37 15.08
CA PRO A 39 0.24 17.36 15.97
C PRO A 39 1.74 17.16 16.18
N LEU A 40 2.30 16.03 15.71
CA LEU A 40 3.72 15.75 15.82
C LEU A 40 4.40 16.24 14.53
N THR A 41 5.11 17.37 14.62
CA THR A 41 5.86 17.90 13.49
C THR A 41 7.12 17.07 13.27
N PHE A 42 7.28 16.53 12.07
CA PHE A 42 8.49 15.83 11.65
C PHE A 42 9.11 16.52 10.44
N GLU A 43 10.43 16.61 10.39
CA GLU A 43 11.15 17.13 9.23
C GLU A 43 11.27 16.06 8.13
N GLY A 44 11.41 16.53 6.88
CA GLY A 44 11.63 15.69 5.70
C GLY A 44 10.37 15.08 5.07
N GLU A 45 10.56 14.27 4.03
CA GLU A 45 9.48 13.54 3.37
C GLU A 45 8.87 12.50 4.33
N ASP A 46 7.54 12.37 4.34
CA ASP A 46 6.84 11.36 5.15
C ASP A 46 6.61 10.08 4.33
N PRO A 47 7.37 9.00 4.56
CA PRO A 47 7.18 7.74 3.84
C PRO A 47 5.84 7.06 4.16
N LEU A 48 5.12 7.52 5.20
CA LEU A 48 3.79 7.04 5.58
C LEU A 48 2.67 7.92 5.00
N ALA A 49 3.00 8.95 4.20
CA ALA A 49 2.01 9.80 3.56
C ALA A 49 1.29 9.02 2.45
N ALA A 50 -0.04 9.03 2.52
CA ALA A 50 -0.89 8.28 1.60
C ALA A 50 -0.97 8.87 0.18
N GLU A 51 -0.24 9.96 -0.11
CA GLU A 51 -0.27 10.69 -1.40
C GLU A 51 1.08 10.78 -2.09
N SER A 52 2.15 10.10 -1.66
CA SER A 52 3.37 10.10 -2.47
C SER A 52 3.17 9.20 -3.69
N PRO A 53 2.91 9.75 -4.91
CA PRO A 53 2.74 8.94 -6.12
C PRO A 53 4.10 8.40 -6.57
N LYS A 54 5.18 9.05 -6.11
CA LYS A 54 6.58 8.72 -6.37
C LYS A 54 7.14 7.64 -5.45
N GLY A 55 6.44 7.30 -4.35
CA GLY A 55 6.93 6.37 -3.32
C GLY A 55 6.43 4.92 -3.42
N ARG A 56 5.40 4.63 -4.24
CA ARG A 56 4.96 3.23 -4.43
C ARG A 56 5.81 2.55 -5.47
N ILE A 57 6.63 1.61 -5.01
CA ILE A 57 7.46 0.75 -5.86
C ILE A 57 6.53 -0.02 -6.82
N GLN A 58 6.63 0.31 -8.11
CA GLN A 58 5.87 -0.34 -9.17
C GLN A 58 6.56 -1.66 -9.51
N PHE A 59 6.02 -2.78 -9.05
CA PHE A 59 6.54 -4.12 -9.37
C PHE A 59 5.84 -4.75 -10.58
N ARG A 60 4.59 -4.34 -10.87
CA ARG A 60 3.79 -4.87 -12.00
C ARG A 60 4.49 -4.81 -13.37
N PRO A 61 5.26 -3.75 -13.71
CA PRO A 61 6.00 -3.72 -14.96
C PRO A 61 7.09 -4.81 -15.10
N TYR A 62 7.44 -5.45 -13.99
CA TYR A 62 8.54 -6.40 -13.87
C TYR A 62 8.06 -7.83 -13.57
N SER A 63 6.74 -8.05 -13.56
CA SER A 63 6.14 -9.32 -13.14
C SER A 63 5.06 -9.81 -14.11
N VAL A 64 4.80 -11.11 -14.09
CA VAL A 64 3.69 -11.78 -14.78
C VAL A 64 2.66 -12.20 -13.73
N ASP A 65 1.39 -11.92 -14.00
CA ASP A 65 0.27 -12.34 -13.16
C ASP A 65 -0.07 -13.80 -13.48
N THR A 66 0.04 -14.66 -12.48
CA THR A 66 -0.15 -16.11 -12.63
C THR A 66 -1.15 -16.62 -11.60
N ALA A 67 -1.60 -17.85 -11.75
CA ALA A 67 -2.45 -18.53 -10.77
C ALA A 67 -1.83 -18.59 -9.35
N LEU A 68 -0.50 -18.40 -9.23
CA LEU A 68 0.25 -18.41 -7.97
C LEU A 68 0.60 -16.99 -7.47
N GLY A 69 0.04 -15.95 -8.10
CA GLY A 69 0.34 -14.55 -7.86
C GLY A 69 1.35 -13.99 -8.85
N TRP A 70 2.03 -12.91 -8.47
CA TRP A 70 2.99 -12.25 -9.36
C TRP A 70 4.32 -12.97 -9.41
N TRP A 71 4.56 -13.65 -10.52
CA TRP A 71 5.85 -14.23 -10.82
C TRP A 71 6.79 -13.15 -11.37
N MET A 72 8.07 -13.19 -11.00
CA MET A 72 9.06 -12.35 -11.66
C MET A 72 10.40 -13.09 -11.80
N PRO A 73 11.16 -12.78 -12.86
CA PRO A 73 12.55 -13.20 -13.00
C PRO A 73 13.40 -12.75 -11.81
N GLN A 74 14.40 -13.56 -11.46
CA GLN A 74 15.31 -13.26 -10.37
C GLN A 74 16.05 -11.93 -10.56
N PHE A 75 16.44 -11.61 -11.80
CA PHE A 75 17.03 -10.32 -12.17
C PHE A 75 16.20 -9.13 -11.67
N PHE A 76 14.93 -9.05 -12.08
CA PHE A 76 14.03 -7.98 -11.62
C PHE A 76 13.72 -8.08 -10.13
N ALA A 77 13.65 -9.29 -9.56
CA ALA A 77 13.45 -9.45 -8.12
C ALA A 77 14.54 -8.78 -7.31
N GLN A 78 15.81 -8.87 -7.74
CA GLN A 78 16.91 -8.19 -7.04
C GLN A 78 16.82 -6.67 -7.16
N GLU A 79 16.46 -6.15 -8.34
CA GLU A 79 16.26 -4.71 -8.56
C GLU A 79 15.16 -4.16 -7.62
N ILE A 80 14.01 -4.84 -7.55
CA ILE A 80 12.88 -4.41 -6.74
C ILE A 80 13.13 -4.64 -5.25
N LYS A 81 13.79 -5.74 -4.84
CA LYS A 81 14.16 -5.99 -3.43
C LYS A 81 15.00 -4.85 -2.85
N GLY A 82 15.95 -4.32 -3.61
CA GLY A 82 16.76 -3.18 -3.18
C GLY A 82 15.91 -1.93 -2.91
N LYS A 83 14.97 -1.62 -3.82
CA LYS A 83 14.02 -0.51 -3.68
C LYS A 83 13.11 -0.71 -2.46
N VAL A 84 12.57 -1.93 -2.28
CA VAL A 84 11.66 -2.29 -1.19
C VAL A 84 12.36 -2.16 0.15
N ARG A 85 13.58 -2.66 0.27
CA ARG A 85 14.35 -2.55 1.50
C ARG A 85 14.56 -1.09 1.91
N ASN A 86 14.89 -0.21 0.97
CA ASN A 86 15.08 1.22 1.27
C ASN A 86 13.77 1.90 1.73
N ASP A 87 12.63 1.58 1.12
CA ASP A 87 11.30 2.06 1.55
C ASP A 87 10.94 1.53 2.95
N GLU A 88 11.14 0.23 3.19
CA GLU A 88 10.88 -0.39 4.50
C GLU A 88 11.77 0.21 5.59
N GLU A 89 13.08 0.40 5.35
CA GLU A 89 14.00 1.05 6.29
C GLU A 89 13.59 2.51 6.60
N ALA A 90 13.13 3.27 5.59
CA ALA A 90 12.65 4.63 5.79
C ALA A 90 11.37 4.65 6.65
N ARG A 91 10.45 3.69 6.42
CA ARG A 91 9.24 3.53 7.23
C ARG A 91 9.55 3.09 8.65
N GLU A 92 10.46 2.14 8.86
CA GLU A 92 10.91 1.71 10.18
C GLU A 92 11.47 2.87 10.98
N ARG A 93 12.34 3.68 10.37
CA ARG A 93 12.90 4.88 10.97
C ARG A 93 11.80 5.86 11.37
N ARG A 94 10.87 6.16 10.45
CA ARG A 94 9.77 7.09 10.73
C ARG A 94 8.84 6.56 11.84
N LEU A 95 8.52 5.27 11.86
CA LEU A 95 7.71 4.65 12.92
C LEU A 95 8.42 4.71 14.28
N THR A 96 9.74 4.55 14.29
CA THR A 96 10.57 4.68 15.49
C THR A 96 10.54 6.12 16.01
N GLU A 97 10.76 7.11 15.14
CA GLU A 97 10.67 8.54 15.48
C GLU A 97 9.30 8.92 16.06
N ILE A 98 8.21 8.40 15.48
CA ILE A 98 6.85 8.60 16.01
C ILE A 98 6.72 7.96 17.39
N GLY A 99 7.24 6.74 17.57
CA GLY A 99 7.25 6.05 18.86
C GLY A 99 7.99 6.84 19.94
N ASP A 100 9.18 7.36 19.62
CA ASP A 100 9.99 8.20 20.51
C ASP A 100 9.25 9.50 20.88
N ALA A 101 8.68 10.18 19.88
CA ALA A 101 7.92 11.40 20.10
C ALA A 101 6.73 11.14 21.04
N LEU A 102 5.96 10.07 20.82
CA LEU A 102 4.81 9.70 21.65
C LEU A 102 5.18 9.30 23.08
N ARG A 103 6.40 8.78 23.31
CA ARG A 103 6.92 8.45 24.65
C ARG A 103 7.44 9.67 25.41
N SER A 104 7.82 10.73 24.71
CA SER A 104 8.33 11.93 25.35
C SER A 104 7.21 12.66 26.10
N THR A 105 7.53 13.23 27.27
CA THR A 105 6.57 14.02 28.06
C THR A 105 5.99 15.18 27.25
N GLN A 106 6.81 15.80 26.40
CA GLN A 106 6.39 16.87 25.50
C GLN A 106 5.42 16.36 24.43
N GLY A 107 5.76 15.29 23.71
CA GLY A 107 4.91 14.75 22.66
C GLY A 107 3.59 14.20 23.19
N GLU A 108 3.60 13.58 24.37
CA GLU A 108 2.39 13.16 25.07
C GLU A 108 1.47 14.36 25.37
N ALA A 109 2.00 15.43 25.96
CA ALA A 109 1.24 16.65 26.23
C ALA A 109 0.70 17.31 24.95
N THR A 110 1.51 17.35 23.89
CA THR A 110 1.14 17.88 22.57
C THR A 110 -0.04 17.11 21.98
N VAL A 111 0.02 15.78 21.99
CA VAL A 111 -1.02 14.92 21.41
C VAL A 111 -2.32 14.99 22.21
N ARG A 112 -2.26 15.08 23.55
CA ARG A 112 -3.42 15.29 24.41
C ARG A 112 -4.10 16.62 24.13
N THR A 113 -3.32 17.69 24.05
CA THR A 113 -3.81 19.03 23.74
C THR A 113 -4.46 19.06 22.36
N ALA A 114 -3.81 18.48 21.36
CA ALA A 114 -4.32 18.39 20.00
C ALA A 114 -5.60 17.56 19.90
N PHE A 115 -5.73 16.49 20.68
CA PHE A 115 -6.96 15.71 20.74
C PHE A 115 -8.11 16.54 21.32
N GLN A 116 -7.85 17.31 22.39
CA GLN A 116 -8.87 18.22 22.93
C GLN A 116 -9.27 19.29 21.89
N SER A 117 -8.31 19.94 21.23
CA SER A 117 -8.58 20.91 20.17
C SER A 117 -9.35 20.30 18.99
N HIS A 118 -9.07 19.04 18.64
CA HIS A 118 -9.81 18.31 17.61
C HIS A 118 -11.28 18.13 18.02
N ILE A 119 -11.53 17.69 19.26
CA ILE A 119 -12.87 17.55 19.81
C ILE A 119 -13.61 18.89 19.81
N ASP A 120 -12.99 19.95 20.33
CA ASP A 120 -13.61 21.28 20.41
C ASP A 120 -14.00 21.77 19.01
N SER A 121 -13.10 21.64 18.03
CA SER A 121 -13.37 22.01 16.63
C SER A 121 -14.46 21.14 15.98
N MET A 122 -14.57 19.87 16.37
CA MET A 122 -15.63 18.98 15.90
C MET A 122 -16.98 19.36 16.52
N GLU A 123 -17.03 19.72 17.80
CA GLU A 123 -18.24 20.20 18.47
C GLU A 123 -18.72 21.52 17.85
N GLU A 124 -17.81 22.47 17.59
CA GLU A 124 -18.11 23.71 16.87
C GLU A 124 -18.67 23.43 15.47
N PHE A 125 -18.04 22.53 14.72
CA PHE A 125 -18.52 22.13 13.39
C PHE A 125 -19.94 21.54 13.45
N LEU A 126 -20.18 20.59 14.35
CA LEU A 126 -21.48 19.94 14.48
C LEU A 126 -22.57 20.92 14.91
N ASN A 127 -22.26 21.82 15.86
CA ASN A 127 -23.16 22.89 16.30
C ASN A 127 -23.50 23.86 15.16
N LYS A 128 -22.49 24.30 14.39
CA LYS A 128 -22.68 25.18 13.23
C LYS A 128 -23.64 24.59 12.20
N HIS A 129 -23.62 23.27 12.03
CA HIS A 129 -24.46 22.55 11.09
C HIS A 129 -25.73 21.95 11.71
N GLN A 130 -26.04 22.26 12.98
CA GLN A 130 -27.21 21.76 13.72
C GLN A 130 -27.31 20.22 13.72
N ILE A 131 -26.17 19.55 13.81
CA ILE A 131 -26.06 18.09 13.83
C ILE A 131 -26.02 17.62 15.29
N GLU A 132 -27.00 16.83 15.71
CA GLU A 132 -27.01 16.25 17.05
C GLU A 132 -25.97 15.13 17.15
N ALA A 133 -24.90 15.38 17.91
CA ALA A 133 -23.86 14.40 18.16
C ALA A 133 -24.28 13.44 19.29
N ARG A 134 -24.08 12.13 19.07
CA ARG A 134 -24.19 11.17 20.17
C ARG A 134 -22.98 11.29 21.08
N SER A 135 -23.21 11.57 22.37
CA SER A 135 -22.13 11.61 23.37
C SER A 135 -21.38 10.28 23.45
N VAL A 136 -20.04 10.37 23.52
CA VAL A 136 -19.14 9.23 23.70
C VAL A 136 -18.76 9.11 25.17
N ILE A 137 -19.41 8.18 25.88
CA ILE A 137 -19.10 7.90 27.28
C ILE A 137 -17.64 7.41 27.40
N GLY A 138 -16.91 8.01 28.34
CA GLY A 138 -15.52 7.64 28.66
C GLY A 138 -14.52 7.93 27.54
N ARG A 139 -14.75 8.98 26.74
CA ARG A 139 -13.89 9.40 25.63
C ARG A 139 -12.42 9.48 26.05
N ASP A 140 -12.13 10.19 27.12
CA ASP A 140 -10.74 10.45 27.52
C ASP A 140 -10.05 9.14 27.92
N LEU A 141 -10.72 8.29 28.71
CA LEU A 141 -10.20 6.95 29.04
C LEU A 141 -9.98 6.07 27.80
N LYS A 142 -10.84 6.17 26.78
CA LYS A 142 -10.64 5.46 25.51
C LYS A 142 -9.44 5.99 24.76
N PHE A 143 -9.24 7.31 24.76
CA PHE A 143 -8.07 7.94 24.18
C PHE A 143 -6.78 7.53 24.90
N GLU A 144 -6.78 7.49 26.23
CA GLU A 144 -5.66 6.98 27.02
C GLU A 144 -5.26 5.57 26.64
N ARG A 145 -6.24 4.67 26.55
CA ARG A 145 -6.01 3.28 26.17
C ARG A 145 -5.46 3.18 24.75
N PHE A 146 -5.98 4.00 23.85
CA PHE A 146 -5.51 4.07 22.47
C PHE A 146 -4.05 4.56 22.41
N LEU A 147 -3.73 5.66 23.08
CA LEU A 147 -2.37 6.21 23.14
C LEU A 147 -1.39 5.20 23.74
N ALA A 148 -1.71 4.61 24.90
CA ALA A 148 -0.90 3.59 25.54
C ALA A 148 -0.68 2.36 24.65
N SER A 149 -1.71 1.92 23.92
CA SER A 149 -1.59 0.83 22.95
C SER A 149 -0.65 1.17 21.80
N ARG A 150 -0.67 2.41 21.30
CA ARG A 150 0.20 2.85 20.20
C ARG A 150 1.64 3.03 20.65
N VAL A 151 1.85 3.61 21.82
CA VAL A 151 3.18 3.69 22.46
C VAL A 151 3.77 2.29 22.63
N LYS A 152 3.00 1.34 23.16
CA LYS A 152 3.46 -0.04 23.32
C LYS A 152 3.84 -0.69 21.99
N ALA A 153 2.99 -0.56 20.97
CA ALA A 153 3.25 -1.11 19.64
C ALA A 153 4.51 -0.52 19.00
N LEU A 154 4.71 0.80 19.11
CA LEU A 154 5.89 1.50 18.58
C LEU A 154 7.11 1.46 19.53
N SER A 155 7.04 0.65 20.58
CA SER A 155 8.19 0.32 21.43
C SER A 155 8.74 -1.08 21.15
N ASP A 156 8.03 -1.88 20.36
CA ASP A 156 8.44 -3.22 19.99
C ASP A 156 9.07 -3.22 18.58
N PRO A 157 10.37 -3.52 18.44
CA PRO A 157 11.04 -3.57 17.15
C PRO A 157 10.43 -4.59 16.18
N GLU A 158 9.83 -5.69 16.65
CA GLU A 158 9.17 -6.65 15.77
C GLU A 158 7.89 -6.08 15.18
N THR A 159 7.07 -5.44 16.01
CA THR A 159 5.86 -4.72 15.58
C THR A 159 6.19 -3.60 14.59
N ILE A 160 7.26 -2.83 14.83
CA ILE A 160 7.72 -1.78 13.89
C ILE A 160 8.08 -2.38 12.53
N ARG A 161 8.95 -3.40 12.49
CA ARG A 161 9.34 -4.09 11.25
C ARG A 161 8.13 -4.63 10.50
N ARG A 162 7.17 -5.21 11.22
CA ARG A 162 5.92 -5.73 10.63
C ARG A 162 5.07 -4.62 10.03
N HIS A 163 4.98 -3.46 10.67
CA HIS A 163 4.22 -2.31 10.16
C HIS A 163 4.92 -1.57 9.02
N ALA A 164 6.24 -1.65 8.95
CA ALA A 164 7.02 -1.07 7.86
C ALA A 164 6.93 -1.90 6.57
N ARG A 165 6.79 -3.22 6.69
CA ARG A 165 6.77 -4.16 5.55
C ARG A 165 5.78 -3.72 4.47
N SER A 166 6.27 -3.56 3.24
CA SER A 166 5.48 -3.09 2.10
C SER A 166 5.27 -4.16 1.04
N LEU A 167 6.18 -5.13 0.91
CA LEU A 167 6.06 -6.24 -0.04
C LEU A 167 6.66 -7.54 0.53
N THR A 168 6.12 -8.70 0.15
CA THR A 168 6.69 -10.00 0.52
C THR A 168 7.21 -10.70 -0.73
N PHE A 169 8.47 -11.10 -0.70
CA PHE A 169 9.06 -11.97 -1.70
C PHE A 169 9.11 -13.40 -1.17
N ALA A 170 8.70 -14.34 -2.00
CA ALA A 170 8.83 -15.76 -1.73
C ALA A 170 9.44 -16.44 -2.96
N SER A 171 10.20 -17.51 -2.74
CA SER A 171 10.63 -18.38 -3.83
C SER A 171 9.41 -19.06 -4.44
N MET A 172 9.50 -19.35 -5.74
CA MET A 172 8.49 -20.15 -6.43
C MET A 172 8.32 -21.49 -5.70
N PRO A 173 7.08 -21.90 -5.34
CA PRO A 173 6.85 -23.22 -4.78
C PRO A 173 7.22 -24.30 -5.81
N ASP A 174 7.68 -25.46 -5.34
CA ASP A 174 7.94 -26.61 -6.21
C ASP A 174 6.61 -27.20 -6.69
N ILE A 175 6.18 -26.78 -7.87
CA ILE A 175 4.96 -27.25 -8.54
C ILE A 175 5.24 -28.31 -9.60
N TRP A 176 6.50 -28.59 -9.91
CA TRP A 176 6.89 -29.32 -11.13
C TRP A 176 6.46 -30.79 -11.14
N THR A 177 6.14 -31.33 -9.96
CA THR A 177 5.62 -32.69 -9.79
C THR A 177 4.09 -32.78 -9.89
N ASP A 178 3.40 -31.64 -9.82
CA ASP A 178 1.94 -31.53 -9.96
C ASP A 178 1.60 -31.03 -11.37
N GLY A 179 1.26 -31.96 -12.26
CA GLY A 179 0.92 -31.63 -13.64
C GLY A 179 -0.32 -30.73 -13.80
N SER A 180 -1.20 -30.62 -12.79
CA SER A 180 -2.30 -29.65 -12.82
C SER A 180 -1.79 -28.25 -12.52
N ALA A 181 -0.98 -28.12 -11.46
CA ALA A 181 -0.40 -26.84 -11.06
C ALA A 181 0.52 -26.26 -12.14
N VAL A 182 1.32 -27.11 -12.81
CA VAL A 182 2.16 -26.69 -13.95
C VAL A 182 1.31 -26.12 -15.08
N LYS A 183 0.23 -26.81 -15.47
CA LYS A 183 -0.65 -26.33 -16.55
C LYS A 183 -1.35 -25.02 -16.21
N GLU A 184 -1.84 -24.89 -14.97
CA GLU A 184 -2.47 -23.64 -14.53
C GLU A 184 -1.47 -22.48 -14.51
N PHE A 185 -0.25 -22.73 -14.03
CA PHE A 185 0.82 -21.74 -14.05
C PHE A 185 1.17 -21.34 -15.49
N GLU A 186 1.44 -22.30 -16.38
CA GLU A 186 1.78 -22.04 -17.79
C GLU A 186 0.66 -21.27 -18.50
N SER A 187 -0.59 -21.73 -18.39
CA SER A 187 -1.74 -21.06 -19.03
C SER A 187 -1.85 -19.62 -18.57
N SER A 188 -1.86 -19.39 -17.26
CA SER A 188 -1.98 -18.03 -16.71
C SER A 188 -0.78 -17.14 -17.05
N PHE A 189 0.43 -17.70 -17.05
CA PHE A 189 1.65 -16.98 -17.45
C PHE A 189 1.56 -16.51 -18.90
N PHE A 190 1.29 -17.41 -19.85
CA PHE A 190 1.27 -17.07 -21.26
C PHE A 190 0.06 -16.20 -21.64
N GLU A 191 -1.10 -16.40 -21.01
CA GLU A 191 -2.27 -15.54 -21.19
C GLU A 191 -2.00 -14.10 -20.75
N ASP A 192 -1.37 -13.90 -19.60
CA ASP A 192 -1.06 -12.55 -19.10
C ASP A 192 0.05 -11.86 -19.89
N VAL A 193 1.04 -12.61 -20.40
CA VAL A 193 2.04 -12.07 -21.34
C VAL A 193 1.36 -11.68 -22.65
N ALA A 194 0.54 -12.56 -23.24
CA ALA A 194 -0.19 -12.31 -24.49
C ALA A 194 -1.08 -11.05 -24.39
N TYR A 195 -1.88 -10.98 -23.32
CA TYR A 195 -2.77 -9.85 -23.06
C TYR A 195 -2.01 -8.51 -23.00
N ARG A 196 -0.83 -8.50 -22.38
CA ARG A 196 -0.02 -7.29 -22.22
C ARG A 196 0.87 -6.99 -23.42
N ALA A 197 1.25 -8.01 -24.19
CA ALA A 197 1.96 -7.87 -25.47
C ALA A 197 1.11 -7.11 -26.50
N ALA A 198 -0.20 -7.37 -26.54
CA ALA A 198 -1.16 -6.68 -27.41
C ALA A 198 -1.41 -5.20 -27.04
N GLY A 199 -0.90 -4.72 -25.91
CA GLY A 199 -1.08 -3.35 -25.43
C GLY A 199 -0.10 -2.35 -26.07
N THR A 200 -0.49 -1.08 -26.15
CA THR A 200 0.35 0.00 -26.73
C THR A 200 1.57 0.38 -25.87
N ASN A 201 1.56 0.03 -24.58
CA ASN A 201 2.68 0.28 -23.67
C ASN A 201 3.02 -1.01 -22.93
N GLN A 202 3.95 -1.77 -23.50
CA GLN A 202 4.37 -3.06 -22.95
C GLN A 202 5.17 -2.86 -21.66
N HIS A 203 4.87 -3.68 -20.66
CA HIS A 203 5.64 -3.78 -19.43
C HIS A 203 7.04 -4.31 -19.73
N ARG A 204 8.03 -3.93 -18.90
CA ARG A 204 9.44 -4.29 -19.11
C ARG A 204 9.63 -5.80 -19.23
N VAL A 205 9.02 -6.59 -18.34
CA VAL A 205 9.11 -8.06 -18.42
C VAL A 205 8.58 -8.63 -19.74
N VAL A 206 7.54 -8.03 -20.31
CA VAL A 206 6.96 -8.45 -21.59
C VAL A 206 7.90 -8.07 -22.74
N LYS A 207 8.51 -6.87 -22.68
CA LYS A 207 9.50 -6.44 -23.67
C LYS A 207 10.70 -7.37 -23.71
N SER A 208 11.28 -7.72 -22.56
CA SER A 208 12.41 -8.63 -22.49
C SER A 208 12.06 -10.00 -23.09
N ILE A 209 10.85 -10.48 -22.81
CA ILE A 209 10.34 -11.74 -23.37
C ILE A 209 10.24 -11.67 -24.90
N LEU A 210 9.53 -10.67 -25.45
CA LEU A 210 9.31 -10.55 -26.89
C LEU A 210 10.62 -10.30 -27.64
N PHE A 211 11.51 -9.49 -27.07
CA PHE A 211 12.84 -9.25 -27.61
C PHE A 211 13.65 -10.55 -27.71
N ARG A 212 13.64 -11.37 -26.64
CA ARG A 212 14.38 -12.64 -26.63
C ARG A 212 13.81 -13.67 -27.59
N LEU A 213 12.49 -13.65 -27.83
CA LEU A 213 11.84 -14.49 -28.82
C LEU A 213 12.02 -13.98 -30.27
N ASP A 214 12.58 -12.78 -30.44
CA ASP A 214 12.73 -12.10 -31.75
C ASP A 214 11.40 -11.99 -32.53
N ASP A 215 10.28 -11.86 -31.82
CA ASP A 215 8.95 -11.76 -32.42
C ASP A 215 8.00 -10.89 -31.59
N GLU A 216 7.79 -9.65 -32.03
CA GLU A 216 6.87 -8.69 -31.41
C GLU A 216 5.39 -8.93 -31.78
N SER A 217 5.11 -9.85 -32.71
CA SER A 217 3.75 -10.14 -33.20
C SER A 217 3.00 -11.18 -32.36
N LEU A 218 3.70 -11.81 -31.40
CA LEU A 218 3.14 -12.82 -30.51
C LEU A 218 2.10 -12.20 -29.56
N THR A 219 0.83 -12.47 -29.85
CA THR A 219 -0.33 -11.88 -29.13
C THR A 219 -1.29 -12.92 -28.57
N THR A 220 -1.00 -14.22 -28.73
CA THR A 220 -1.77 -15.31 -28.13
C THR A 220 -0.90 -16.13 -27.18
N GLY A 221 -1.54 -16.73 -26.16
CA GLY A 221 -0.81 -17.55 -25.19
C GLY A 221 -0.23 -18.83 -25.79
N GLU A 222 -0.93 -19.43 -26.76
CA GLU A 222 -0.46 -20.66 -27.45
C GLU A 222 0.77 -20.39 -28.30
N ASP A 223 0.77 -19.31 -29.11
CA ASP A 223 1.91 -18.95 -29.95
C ASP A 223 3.14 -18.60 -29.10
N LEU A 224 2.93 -17.86 -27.99
CA LEU A 224 3.98 -17.58 -27.01
C LEU A 224 4.56 -18.85 -26.40
N ALA A 225 3.71 -19.79 -25.99
CA ALA A 225 4.17 -21.04 -25.38
C ALA A 225 5.03 -21.86 -26.34
N GLU A 226 4.65 -21.96 -27.61
CA GLU A 226 5.43 -22.68 -28.64
C GLU A 226 6.74 -21.95 -29.00
N ALA A 227 6.72 -20.62 -29.08
CA ALA A 227 7.93 -19.82 -29.28
C ALA A 227 8.92 -20.00 -28.12
N PHE A 228 8.45 -19.98 -26.87
CA PHE A 228 9.26 -20.24 -25.68
C PHE A 228 9.90 -21.63 -25.70
N LYS A 229 9.12 -22.68 -26.03
CA LYS A 229 9.64 -24.05 -26.08
C LYS A 229 10.75 -24.19 -27.11
N THR A 230 10.56 -23.59 -28.29
CA THR A 230 11.58 -23.58 -29.35
C THR A 230 12.84 -22.84 -28.88
N SER A 231 12.68 -21.62 -28.37
CA SER A 231 13.79 -20.78 -27.92
C SER A 231 14.62 -21.46 -26.82
N ILE A 232 13.99 -21.98 -25.77
CA ILE A 232 14.68 -22.63 -24.64
C ILE A 232 15.38 -23.93 -25.04
N ALA A 233 14.87 -24.64 -26.05
CA ALA A 233 15.49 -25.84 -26.57
C ALA A 233 16.78 -25.54 -27.36
N GLU A 234 16.87 -24.36 -27.97
CA GLU A 234 18.06 -23.90 -28.69
C GLU A 234 19.09 -23.27 -27.75
N ASP A 235 18.66 -22.40 -26.84
CA ASP A 235 19.54 -21.71 -25.90
C ASP A 235 18.82 -21.41 -24.58
N HIS A 236 19.48 -21.71 -23.46
CA HIS A 236 18.89 -21.53 -22.14
C HIS A 236 18.85 -20.05 -21.75
N TRP A 237 17.78 -19.62 -21.09
CA TRP A 237 17.68 -18.28 -20.54
C TRP A 237 18.51 -18.12 -19.27
N THR A 238 19.18 -16.98 -19.16
CA THR A 238 20.06 -16.57 -18.07
C THR A 238 19.59 -15.22 -17.50
N ASP A 239 20.15 -14.80 -16.36
CA ASP A 239 19.76 -13.53 -15.74
C ASP A 239 20.08 -12.30 -16.62
N SER A 240 21.08 -12.38 -17.52
CA SER A 240 21.43 -11.27 -18.44
C SER A 240 20.41 -11.05 -19.55
N ASP A 241 19.59 -12.06 -19.86
CA ASP A 241 18.57 -11.96 -20.92
C ASP A 241 17.37 -11.05 -20.53
N TRP A 242 17.34 -10.59 -19.27
CA TRP A 242 16.27 -9.75 -18.72
C TRP A 242 16.62 -8.26 -18.66
N GLU A 243 17.81 -7.84 -19.13
CA GLU A 243 18.26 -6.45 -19.02
C GLU A 243 17.50 -5.47 -19.94
N GLU A 244 16.92 -5.97 -21.03
CA GLU A 244 16.25 -5.18 -22.09
C GLU A 244 14.78 -4.83 -21.80
#